data_AF-A0A4Y7TL45-F1
#
_entry.id   AF-A0A4Y7TL45-F1
#
_cell.length_a   1.000
_cell.length_b   1.000
_cell.length_c   1.000
_cell.angle_alpha   90.00
_cell.angle_beta   90.00
_cell.angle_gamma   90.00
#
_symmetry.space_group_name_H-M   'P 1'
#
loop_
_entity.id
_entity.type
_entity.pdbx_description
1 polymer ?
#
loop_
_entity_poly.entity_id
_entity_poly.type
_entity_poly.pdbx_seq_one_letter_code
_entity_poly.pdbx_strand_id
1 'polypeptide(L)' 'MSNNREETYAKVKAQLEQREHVLRESWVKAMEARLVQEELGKCQKGEGVNHYENCKWLADKYLGMLKENRLKGYRRIDV' A
#
# COMPACT_ATOMS: atom_id res chain seq x y z
N MET A 1 30.56 31.45 -3.87
CA MET A 1 29.74 30.75 -4.89
C MET A 1 29.74 29.21 -4.74
N SER A 2 30.21 28.67 -3.61
CA SER A 2 30.20 27.23 -3.28
C SER A 2 28.94 26.77 -2.53
N ASN A 3 28.32 27.64 -1.74
CA ASN A 3 27.21 27.30 -0.82
C ASN A 3 25.90 26.89 -1.53
N ASN A 4 25.58 27.54 -2.66
CA ASN A 4 24.29 27.34 -3.35
C ASN A 4 24.16 25.95 -3.99
N ARG A 5 25.28 25.34 -4.42
CA ARG A 5 25.25 23.99 -5.02
C ARG A 5 24.98 22.91 -3.97
N GLU A 6 25.66 22.96 -2.83
CA GLU A 6 25.46 22.03 -1.72
C GLU A 6 24.02 22.09 -1.19
N GLU A 7 23.45 23.30 -1.07
CA GLU A 7 22.04 23.49 -0.72
C GLU A 7 21.09 22.87 -1.75
N THR A 8 21.37 23.02 -3.06
CA THR A 8 20.56 22.37 -4.10
C THR A 8 20.66 20.84 -4.06
N TYR A 9 21.84 20.28 -3.80
CA TYR A 9 22.03 18.83 -3.68
C TYR A 9 21.28 18.29 -2.45
N ALA A 10 21.38 18.97 -1.31
CA ALA A 10 20.65 18.60 -0.10
C ALA A 10 19.14 18.63 -0.32
N LYS A 11 18.62 19.65 -1.03
CA LYS A 11 17.20 19.76 -1.37
C LYS A 11 16.73 18.63 -2.29
N VAL A 12 17.48 18.31 -3.33
CA VAL A 12 17.15 17.21 -4.25
C VAL A 12 17.20 15.86 -3.52
N LYS A 13 18.22 15.65 -2.68
CA LYS A 13 18.34 14.43 -1.87
C LYS A 13 17.13 14.25 -0.94
N ALA A 14 16.75 15.29 -0.20
CA ALA A 14 15.58 15.25 0.68
C ALA A 14 14.28 14.96 -0.08
N GLN A 15 14.11 15.51 -1.29
CA GLN A 15 12.95 15.20 -2.14
C GLN A 15 12.92 13.75 -2.60
N LEU A 16 14.08 13.16 -2.95
CA LEU A 16 14.16 11.75 -3.34
C LEU A 16 13.84 10.83 -2.17
N GLU A 17 14.41 11.10 -0.99
CA GLU A 17 14.13 10.33 0.24
C GLU A 17 12.65 10.36 0.61
N GLN A 18 12.00 11.53 0.51
CA GLN A 18 10.57 11.65 0.75
C GLN A 18 9.74 10.83 -0.25
N ARG A 19 10.11 10.83 -1.54
CA ARG A 19 9.42 10.05 -2.57
C ARG A 19 9.59 8.55 -2.35
N GLU A 20 10.79 8.11 -2.00
CA GLU A 20 11.07 6.70 -1.68
C GLU A 20 10.29 6.24 -0.46
N HIS A 21 10.22 7.07 0.58
CA HIS A 21 9.44 6.76 1.78
C HIS A 21 7.96 6.55 1.44
N VAL A 22 7.33 7.48 0.71
CA VAL A 22 5.93 7.36 0.29
C VAL A 22 5.69 6.10 -0.55
N LEU A 23 6.61 5.78 -1.46
CA LEU A 23 6.51 4.59 -2.28
C LEU A 23 6.61 3.32 -1.44
N ARG A 24 7.57 3.26 -0.51
CA ARG A 24 7.76 2.12 0.40
C ARG A 24 6.52 1.86 1.25
N GLU A 25 5.96 2.90 1.87
CA GLU A 25 4.72 2.79 2.64
C GLU A 25 3.54 2.30 1.79
N SER A 26 3.44 2.78 0.55
CA SER A 26 2.41 2.32 -0.39
C SER A 26 2.55 0.83 -0.71
N TRP A 27 3.79 0.34 -0.89
CA TRP A 27 4.06 -1.08 -1.09
C TRP A 27 3.78 -1.92 0.15
N VAL A 28 4.11 -1.44 1.34
CA VAL A 28 3.78 -2.13 2.60
C VAL A 28 2.27 -2.37 2.69
N LYS A 29 1.46 -1.33 2.46
CA LYS A 29 -0.01 -1.44 2.45
C LYS A 29 -0.56 -2.41 1.40
N ALA A 30 0.09 -2.49 0.23
CA ALA A 30 -0.27 -3.46 -0.80
C ALA A 30 0.09 -4.90 -0.38
N MET A 31 1.22 -5.09 0.32
CA MET A 31 1.60 -6.39 0.87
C MET A 31 0.70 -6.83 2.02
N GLU A 32 0.25 -5.91 2.87
CA GLU A 32 -0.76 -6.19 3.90
C GLU A 32 -2.07 -6.70 3.27
N ALA A 33 -2.53 -6.06 2.18
CA ALA A 33 -3.73 -6.50 1.48
C ALA A 33 -3.57 -7.91 0.89
N ARG A 34 -2.36 -8.25 0.38
CA ARG A 34 -2.03 -9.61 -0.07
C ARG A 34 -2.12 -10.64 1.05
N LEU A 35 -1.59 -10.34 2.24
CA LEU A 35 -1.70 -11.26 3.38
C LEU A 35 -3.16 -11.54 3.76
N VAL A 36 -4.01 -10.51 3.74
CA VAL A 36 -5.45 -10.68 3.99
C VAL A 36 -6.11 -11.51 2.88
N GLN A 37 -5.72 -11.33 1.62
CA GLN A 37 -6.21 -12.14 0.51
C GLN A 37 -5.84 -13.62 0.67
N GLU A 38 -4.61 -13.92 1.06
CA GLU A 38 -4.14 -15.28 1.30
C GLU A 38 -4.92 -15.95 2.44
N GLU A 39 -5.13 -15.22 3.54
CA GLU A 39 -5.89 -15.71 4.69
C GLU A 39 -7.37 -15.93 4.36
N LEU A 40 -7.99 -15.02 3.59
CA LEU A 40 -9.33 -15.21 3.05
C LEU A 40 -9.41 -16.47 2.19
N GLY A 41 -8.41 -16.72 1.34
CA GLY A 41 -8.34 -17.91 0.51
C GLY A 41 -8.23 -19.21 1.32
N LYS A 42 -7.52 -19.20 2.45
CA LYS A 42 -7.47 -20.34 3.39
C LYS A 42 -8.82 -20.54 4.07
N CYS A 43 -9.45 -19.47 4.56
CA CYS A 43 -10.76 -19.53 5.20
C CYS A 43 -11.81 -20.13 4.24
N GLN A 44 -11.87 -19.65 3.00
CA GLN A 44 -12.80 -20.16 1.99
C GLN A 44 -12.58 -21.64 1.67
N LYS A 45 -11.32 -22.09 1.61
CA LYS A 45 -10.98 -23.50 1.40
C LYS A 45 -11.33 -24.38 2.61
N GLY A 46 -11.19 -23.86 3.83
CA GLY A 46 -11.47 -24.59 5.06
C GLY A 46 -12.96 -24.73 5.36
N GLU A 47 -13.72 -23.66 5.19
CA GLU A 47 -15.17 -23.61 5.53
C GLU A 47 -16.07 -24.26 4.47
N GLY A 48 -15.59 -24.42 3.24
CA GLY A 48 -16.39 -24.95 2.14
C GLY A 48 -17.64 -24.11 1.92
N VAL A 49 -18.83 -24.71 1.97
CA VAL A 49 -20.10 -24.01 1.66
C VAL A 49 -20.43 -22.90 2.68
N ASN A 50 -19.91 -22.98 3.91
CA ASN A 50 -20.19 -22.02 4.99
C ASN A 50 -19.35 -20.74 4.91
N HIS A 51 -18.48 -20.60 3.89
CA HIS A 51 -17.55 -19.46 3.79
C HIS A 51 -18.25 -18.09 3.73
N TYR A 52 -19.52 -18.04 3.30
CA TYR A 52 -20.28 -16.79 3.18
C TYR A 52 -20.58 -16.13 4.53
N GLU A 53 -20.73 -16.92 5.59
CA GLU A 53 -20.96 -16.40 6.95
C GLU A 53 -19.63 -16.27 7.70
N ASN A 54 -18.84 -17.34 7.72
CA ASN A 54 -17.64 -17.44 8.54
C ASN A 54 -16.48 -16.58 8.04
N CYS A 55 -16.33 -16.39 6.72
CA CYS A 55 -15.25 -15.61 6.12
C CYS A 55 -15.68 -14.18 5.72
N LYS A 56 -16.91 -13.75 6.03
CA LYS A 56 -17.45 -12.45 5.60
C LYS A 56 -16.61 -11.27 6.07
N TRP A 57 -16.20 -11.28 7.34
CA TRP A 57 -15.39 -10.21 7.93
C TRP A 57 -14.02 -10.06 7.24
N LEU A 58 -13.42 -11.17 6.81
CA LEU A 58 -12.16 -11.18 6.04
C LEU A 58 -12.38 -10.59 4.64
N ALA A 59 -13.50 -10.95 3.99
CA ALA A 59 -13.87 -10.41 2.68
C ALA A 59 -14.13 -8.90 2.75
N ASP A 60 -14.90 -8.44 3.74
CA ASP A 60 -15.19 -7.02 3.95
C ASP A 60 -13.92 -6.22 4.25
N LYS A 61 -13.02 -6.77 5.08
CA LYS A 61 -11.70 -6.18 5.35
C LYS A 61 -10.86 -6.07 4.09
N TYR A 62 -10.76 -7.15 3.30
CA TYR A 62 -10.02 -7.14 2.05
C TYR A 62 -10.56 -6.11 1.05
N LEU A 63 -11.89 -6.03 0.91
CA LEU A 63 -12.55 -5.05 0.05
C LEU A 63 -12.31 -3.61 0.52
N GLY A 64 -12.29 -3.36 1.84
CA GLY A 64 -11.91 -2.07 2.41
C GLY A 64 -10.47 -1.70 2.04
N MET A 65 -9.53 -2.63 2.26
CA MET A 65 -8.12 -2.43 1.94
C MET A 65 -7.89 -2.18 0.44
N LEU A 66 -8.62 -2.85 -0.45
CA LEU A 66 -8.49 -2.61 -1.90
C LEU A 66 -8.89 -1.20 -2.32
N LYS A 67 -9.80 -0.53 -1.60
CA LYS A 67 -10.19 0.85 -1.88
C LYS A 67 -9.15 1.84 -1.37
N GLU A 68 -8.63 1.61 -0.18
CA GLU A 68 -7.74 2.53 0.53
C GLU A 68 -6.27 2.39 0.12
N ASN A 69 -5.79 1.15 -0.05
CA ASN A 69 -4.38 0.81 -0.22
C ASN A 69 -3.93 0.76 -1.69
N ARG A 70 -4.67 1.37 -2.62
CA ARG A 70 -4.26 1.41 -4.03
C ARG A 70 -2.94 2.17 -4.17
N LEU A 71 -2.01 1.59 -4.92
CA LEU A 71 -0.75 2.24 -5.28
C LEU A 71 -1.04 3.46 -6.15
N LYS A 72 -0.99 4.67 -5.56
CA LYS A 72 -1.18 5.94 -6.27
C LYS A 72 0.13 6.52 -6.84
N GLY A 73 1.28 5.96 -6.44
CA GLY A 73 2.59 6.50 -6.76
C GLY A 73 2.88 7.83 -6.04
N TYR A 74 4.04 8.44 -6.31
CA TYR A 74 4.45 9.71 -5.69
C TYR A 74 3.94 10.95 -6.46
N ARG A 75 3.59 10.79 -7.73
CA ARG A 75 3.13 11.87 -8.60
C ARG A 75 1.61 11.93 -8.54
N ARG A 76 1.05 12.88 -7.80
CA ARG A 76 -0.38 13.21 -7.93
C ARG A 76 -0.58 13.89 -9.27
N ILE A 77 -1.25 13.20 -10.19
CA ILE A 77 -1.77 13.78 -11.42
C ILE A 77 -3.23 14.08 -11.10
N ASP A 78 -3.51 15.33 -10.77
CA ASP A 78 -4.89 15.79 -10.66
C ASP A 78 -5.39 15.97 -12.11
N VAL A 79 -6.41 15.20 -12.51
CA VAL A 79 -7.10 15.31 -13.81
C VAL A 79 -8.40 16.06 -13.60
#